data_AF-A0A7V8BGH9-F1
#
_entry.id   AF-A0A7V8BGH9-F1
#
_cell.length_a   1.000
_cell.length_b   1.000
_cell.length_c   1.000
_cell.angle_alpha   90.00
_cell.angle_beta   90.00
_cell.angle_gamma   90.00
#
_symmetry.space_group_name_H-M   'P 1'
#
loop_
_entity.id
_entity.type
_entity.pdbx_description
1 polymer ?
#
loop_
_entity_poly.entity_id
_entity_poly.type
_entity_poly.pdbx_seq_one_letter_code
_entity_poly.pdbx_strand_id
1 'polypeptide(L)'
;MTRQEIAFAADQLRKLLSGVGRNGVLVGGQALAFWADYYRIPLDDALPVVSKDADFLGDRALVERISEVSGGHASFPPRRAMSALIGQVTIELANDQFLDVDVLHKIVGVRADSVKRRAEDV
;
A
#
# COMPACT_ATOMS: atom_id res chain seq x y z
N MET A 1 10.12 -10.78 -21.57
CA MET A 1 9.17 -11.40 -20.63
C MET A 1 8.42 -10.28 -19.95
N THR A 2 7.10 -10.40 -19.80
CA THR A 2 6.26 -9.35 -19.19
C THR A 2 6.21 -9.58 -17.69
N ARG A 3 6.65 -8.60 -16.91
CA ARG A 3 6.59 -8.68 -15.44
C ARG A 3 5.13 -8.75 -14.98
N GLN A 4 4.86 -9.56 -13.95
CA GLN A 4 3.51 -9.77 -13.43
C GLN A 4 3.36 -9.15 -12.04
N GLU A 5 2.41 -8.24 -11.91
CA GLU A 5 1.98 -7.76 -10.60
C GLU A 5 1.09 -8.80 -9.91
N ILE A 6 1.44 -9.11 -8.66
CA ILE A 6 0.66 -9.98 -7.78
C ILE A 6 0.20 -9.22 -6.54
N ALA A 7 -0.80 -9.77 -5.86
CA ALA A 7 -1.30 -9.18 -4.64
C ALA A 7 -0.46 -9.55 -3.42
N PHE A 8 -0.48 -8.67 -2.41
CA PHE A 8 0.06 -8.98 -1.09
C PHE A 8 -0.67 -10.17 -0.44
N ALA A 9 0.10 -11.15 0.04
CA ALA A 9 -0.39 -12.06 1.06
C ALA A 9 -0.53 -11.33 2.40
N ALA A 10 -1.44 -11.80 3.26
CA ALA A 10 -1.74 -11.15 4.53
C ALA A 10 -0.51 -11.00 5.45
N ASP A 11 0.38 -12.00 5.48
CA ASP A 11 1.60 -11.95 6.28
C ASP A 11 2.62 -10.95 5.72
N GLN A 12 2.73 -10.83 4.39
CA GLN A 12 3.57 -9.83 3.73
C GLN A 12 3.09 -8.41 4.04
N LEU A 13 1.79 -8.16 3.93
CA LEU A 13 1.19 -6.87 4.26
C LEU A 13 1.42 -6.51 5.74
N ARG A 14 1.22 -7.46 6.66
CA ARG A 14 1.46 -7.25 8.10
C ARG A 14 2.92 -6.93 8.43
N LYS A 15 3.87 -7.61 7.78
CA LYS A 15 5.31 -7.31 7.91
C LYS A 15 5.62 -5.89 7.42
N LEU A 16 5.05 -5.50 6.27
CA LEU A 16 5.21 -4.14 5.74
C LEU A 16 4.65 -3.08 6.68
N LEU A 17 3.41 -3.25 7.17
CA LEU A 17 2.78 -2.35 8.13
C LEU A 17 3.61 -2.18 9.40
N SER A 18 4.13 -3.29 9.92
CA SER A 18 5.01 -3.28 11.11
C SER A 18 6.30 -2.50 10.86
N GLY A 19 6.91 -2.64 9.68
CA GLY A 19 8.15 -1.93 9.32
C GLY A 19 7.95 -0.42 9.11
N VAL A 20 6.80 -0.05 8.55
CA VAL A 20 6.41 1.34 8.31
C VAL A 20 6.05 2.07 9.61
N GLY A 21 5.37 1.38 10.54
CA GLY A 21 4.90 1.97 11.80
C GLY A 21 3.94 3.14 11.58
N ARG A 22 4.01 4.16 12.45
CA ARG A 22 3.08 5.31 12.43
C ARG A 22 3.39 6.36 11.34
N ASN A 23 4.32 6.05 10.42
CA ASN A 23 4.74 6.97 9.36
C ASN A 23 3.75 7.04 8.19
N GLY A 24 2.78 6.12 8.14
CA GLY A 24 1.78 6.05 7.08
C GLY A 24 0.48 5.42 7.54
N VAL A 25 -0.57 5.61 6.75
CA VAL A 25 -1.86 4.95 6.95
C VAL A 25 -2.17 4.12 5.72
N LEU A 26 -2.37 2.81 5.88
CA LEU A 26 -2.85 1.94 4.81
C LEU A 26 -4.29 2.32 4.46
N VAL A 27 -4.56 2.47 3.17
CA VAL A 27 -5.86 2.84 2.62
C VAL A 27 -6.23 1.94 1.43
N GLY A 28 -7.35 2.22 0.77
CA GLY A 28 -7.75 1.50 -0.45
C GLY A 28 -8.18 0.04 -0.19
N GLY A 29 -8.00 -0.80 -1.21
CA GLY A 29 -8.47 -2.18 -1.19
C GLY A 29 -7.74 -3.07 -0.19
N GLN A 30 -6.42 -2.89 -0.04
CA GLN A 30 -5.62 -3.65 0.92
C GLN A 30 -5.97 -3.30 2.38
N ALA A 31 -6.38 -2.06 2.67
CA ALA A 31 -6.91 -1.71 3.99
C ALA A 31 -8.22 -2.45 4.29
N LEU A 32 -9.13 -2.56 3.32
CA LEU A 32 -10.36 -3.34 3.48
C LEU A 32 -10.07 -4.83 3.69
N ALA A 33 -9.15 -5.40 2.90
CA ALA A 33 -8.72 -6.78 3.05
C ALA A 33 -8.13 -7.05 4.44
N PHE A 34 -7.29 -6.15 4.94
CA PHE A 34 -6.74 -6.23 6.29
C PHE A 34 -7.84 -6.27 7.35
N TRP A 35 -8.82 -5.37 7.29
CA TRP A 35 -9.91 -5.33 8.28
C TRP A 35 -10.84 -6.53 8.19
N ALA A 36 -11.14 -7.03 6.99
CA ALA A 36 -11.92 -8.25 6.80
C ALA A 36 -11.22 -9.45 7.46
N ASP A 37 -9.92 -9.61 7.24
CA ASP A 37 -9.10 -10.65 7.88
C ASP A 37 -9.06 -10.47 9.41
N TYR A 38 -8.80 -9.24 9.88
CA TYR A 38 -8.73 -8.91 11.31
C TYR A 38 -10.02 -9.27 12.06
N TYR A 39 -11.17 -8.90 11.51
CA TYR A 39 -12.49 -9.22 12.09
C TYR A 39 -13.01 -10.60 11.71
N ARG A 40 -12.24 -11.41 10.96
CA ARG A 40 -12.63 -12.74 10.46
C ARG A 40 -13.96 -12.71 9.73
N ILE A 41 -14.19 -11.66 8.94
CA ILE A 41 -15.37 -11.54 8.09
C ILE A 41 -15.16 -12.49 6.90
N PRO A 42 -16.07 -13.46 6.69
CA PRO A 42 -15.99 -14.31 5.51
C PRO A 42 -16.21 -13.44 4.27
N LEU A 43 -15.22 -13.41 3.39
CA LEU A 43 -15.36 -12.87 2.05
C LEU A 43 -15.72 -14.05 1.16
N ASP A 44 -16.82 -13.96 0.41
CA ASP A 44 -17.16 -14.98 -0.58
C ASP A 44 -16.00 -15.11 -1.59
N ASP A 45 -15.72 -16.31 -2.07
CA ASP A 45 -14.67 -16.56 -3.10
C ASP A 45 -14.90 -15.76 -4.40
N ALA A 46 -16.12 -15.22 -4.58
CA ALA A 46 -16.50 -14.34 -5.67
C ALA A 46 -16.07 -12.86 -5.46
N LEU A 47 -15.62 -12.48 -4.27
CA LEU A 47 -14.98 -11.20 -4.01
C LEU A 47 -13.49 -11.36 -4.31
N PRO A 48 -13.00 -10.91 -5.48
CA PRO A 48 -11.59 -11.01 -5.80
C PRO A 48 -10.78 -10.25 -4.75
N VAL A 49 -9.52 -10.65 -4.62
CA VAL A 49 -8.47 -9.90 -3.94
C VAL A 49 -8.71 -8.40 -4.16
N VAL A 50 -9.11 -7.71 -3.08
CA VAL A 50 -9.77 -6.38 -3.15
C VAL A 50 -8.96 -5.36 -3.96
N SER A 51 -7.62 -5.51 -3.96
CA SER A 51 -6.66 -4.82 -4.83
C SER A 51 -5.37 -5.64 -4.89
N LYS A 52 -4.54 -5.53 -5.94
CA LYS A 52 -3.20 -6.15 -5.94
C LYS A 52 -2.19 -5.31 -5.17
N ASP A 53 -2.27 -4.02 -5.41
CA ASP A 53 -1.40 -2.95 -4.98
C ASP A 53 -1.78 -2.50 -3.57
N ALA A 54 -0.80 -2.05 -2.78
CA ALA A 54 -1.00 -1.49 -1.45
C ALA A 54 -0.87 0.03 -1.45
N ASP A 55 -1.96 0.73 -1.11
CA ASP A 55 -1.98 2.18 -1.05
C ASP A 55 -1.72 2.70 0.37
N PHE A 56 -0.83 3.67 0.50
CA PHE A 56 -0.59 4.40 1.74
C PHE A 56 -0.89 5.89 1.57
N LEU A 57 -1.55 6.48 2.56
CA LEU A 57 -1.60 7.94 2.71
C LEU A 57 -0.36 8.39 3.51
N GLY A 58 0.49 9.22 2.90
CA GLY A 58 1.73 9.67 3.54
C GLY A 58 2.49 10.73 2.74
N ASP A 59 3.81 10.74 2.91
CA ASP A 59 4.72 11.70 2.30
C ASP A 59 5.95 11.00 1.67
N ARG A 60 6.95 11.79 1.26
CA ARG A 60 8.16 11.27 0.63
C ARG A 60 8.98 10.39 1.59
N ALA A 61 9.04 10.75 2.87
CA ALA A 61 9.79 9.97 3.85
C ALA A 61 9.16 8.59 4.03
N LEU A 62 7.84 8.49 3.88
CA LEU A 62 7.16 7.20 3.86
C LEU A 62 7.57 6.32 2.66
N VAL A 63 7.72 6.88 1.45
CA VAL A 63 8.20 6.11 0.27
C VAL A 63 9.59 5.54 0.54
N GLU A 64 10.49 6.37 1.04
CA GLU A 64 11.86 5.99 1.39
C GLU A 64 11.86 4.89 2.45
N ARG A 65 11.03 5.06 3.50
CA ARG A 65 10.88 4.05 4.57
C ARG A 65 10.35 2.72 4.04
N ILE A 66 9.35 2.73 3.16
CA ILE A 66 8.79 1.51 2.55
C ILE A 66 9.88 0.80 1.74
N SER A 67 10.66 1.53 0.93
CA SER A 67 11.78 0.98 0.17
C SER A 67 12.84 0.35 1.09
N GLU A 68 13.21 1.01 2.18
CA GLU A 68 14.17 0.49 3.17
C GLU A 68 13.69 -0.81 3.82
N VAL A 69 12.45 -0.87 4.31
CA VAL A 69 11.96 -2.04 5.07
C VAL A 69 11.59 -3.23 4.19
N SER A 70 11.24 -2.98 2.92
CA SER A 70 10.89 -4.03 1.98
C SER A 70 12.07 -4.49 1.11
N GLY A 71 13.15 -3.71 1.04
CA GLY A 71 14.20 -3.88 0.04
C GLY A 71 13.74 -3.55 -1.39
N GLY A 72 12.57 -2.93 -1.55
CA GLY A 72 12.00 -2.53 -2.84
C GLY A 72 12.65 -1.28 -3.43
N HIS A 73 12.40 -1.02 -4.70
CA HIS A 73 12.90 0.13 -5.42
C HIS A 73 11.90 1.29 -5.40
N ALA A 74 12.28 2.42 -4.80
CA ALA A 74 11.48 3.64 -4.83
C ALA A 74 11.60 4.37 -6.18
N SER A 75 10.46 4.76 -6.73
CA SER A 75 10.36 5.64 -7.89
C SER A 75 9.44 6.83 -7.56
N PHE A 76 9.71 7.97 -8.21
CA PHE A 76 8.97 9.20 -7.96
C PHE A 76 8.46 9.79 -9.28
N PRO A 77 7.19 10.22 -9.35
CA PRO A 77 6.68 10.89 -10.53
C PRO A 77 7.41 12.22 -10.76
N PRO A 78 7.51 12.69 -12.02
CA PRO A 78 8.11 13.98 -12.32
C PRO A 78 7.29 15.11 -11.68
N ARG A 79 7.96 16.22 -11.31
CA ARG A 79 7.33 17.36 -10.61
C ARG A 79 6.07 17.93 -11.27
N ARG A 80 5.89 17.73 -12.57
CA ARG A 80 4.76 18.24 -13.35
C ARG A 80 3.63 17.22 -13.54
N ALA A 81 3.77 16.01 -12.99
CA ALA A 81 2.71 15.02 -13.03
C ALA A 81 1.50 15.51 -12.24
N MET A 82 0.32 15.53 -12.88
CA MET A 82 -0.94 15.86 -12.21
C MET A 82 -1.50 14.62 -11.51
N SER A 83 -0.81 14.15 -10.46
CA SER A 83 -1.17 12.93 -9.72
C SER A 83 -1.33 13.17 -8.21
N ALA A 84 -2.09 12.29 -7.56
CA ALA A 84 -2.11 12.13 -6.11
C ALA A 84 -0.89 11.35 -5.58
N LEU A 85 -0.15 10.69 -6.48
CA LEU A 85 1.02 9.89 -6.18
C LEU A 85 2.20 10.77 -5.75
N ILE A 86 2.75 10.49 -4.57
CA ILE A 86 4.03 11.00 -4.08
C ILE A 86 5.16 10.15 -4.64
N GLY A 87 5.02 8.83 -4.62
CA GLY A 87 5.99 7.86 -5.13
C GLY A 87 5.45 6.44 -5.01
N GLN A 88 6.15 5.53 -5.66
CA GLN A 88 5.80 4.13 -5.77
C GLN A 88 7.00 3.29 -5.35
N VAL A 89 6.79 2.17 -4.66
CA VAL A 89 7.83 1.21 -4.32
C VAL A 89 7.48 -0.15 -4.94
N THR A 90 8.35 -0.62 -5.82
CA THR A 90 8.22 -1.92 -6.45
C THR A 90 9.14 -2.93 -5.77
N ILE A 91 8.59 -4.06 -5.32
CA ILE A 91 9.32 -5.11 -4.62
C ILE A 91 9.40 -6.33 -5.56
N GLU A 92 10.61 -6.62 -6.03
CA GLU A 92 10.85 -7.76 -6.93
C GLU A 92 10.71 -9.10 -6.20
N LEU A 93 10.02 -10.05 -6.83
CA LEU A 93 9.90 -11.42 -6.40
C LEU A 93 10.51 -12.37 -7.45
N ALA A 94 10.52 -13.67 -7.16
CA ALA A 94 10.92 -14.67 -8.15
C ALA A 94 9.94 -14.72 -9.35
N ASN A 95 10.37 -15.36 -10.44
CA ASN A 95 9.53 -15.64 -11.62
C ASN A 95 8.93 -14.39 -12.30
N ASP A 96 9.70 -13.29 -12.38
CA ASP A 96 9.26 -12.02 -12.97
C ASP A 96 8.01 -11.42 -12.30
N GLN A 97 7.75 -11.77 -11.04
CA GLN A 97 6.66 -11.22 -10.25
C GLN A 97 7.10 -10.02 -9.41
N PHE A 98 6.18 -9.14 -9.08
CA PHE A 98 6.44 -8.04 -8.16
C PHE A 98 5.20 -7.67 -7.34
N LEU A 99 5.45 -7.06 -6.19
CA LEU A 99 4.46 -6.35 -5.38
C LEU A 99 4.64 -4.86 -5.58
N ASP A 100 3.54 -4.12 -5.47
CA ASP A 100 3.56 -2.68 -5.69
C ASP A 100 2.91 -1.90 -4.55
N VAL A 101 3.57 -0.81 -4.15
CA VAL A 101 3.13 0.04 -3.04
C VAL A 101 3.11 1.49 -3.49
N ASP A 102 1.91 2.07 -3.51
CA ASP A 102 1.71 3.47 -3.86
C ASP A 102 1.60 4.32 -2.60
N VAL A 103 2.30 5.46 -2.59
CA VAL A 103 2.16 6.47 -1.53
C VAL A 103 1.47 7.70 -2.11
N LEU A 104 0.33 8.05 -1.54
CA LEU A 104 -0.53 9.14 -1.98
C LEU A 104 -0.46 10.30 -0.98
N HIS A 105 -0.52 11.55 -1.46
CA HIS A 105 -0.68 12.73 -0.59
C HIS A 105 -2.14 13.10 -0.31
N LYS A 106 -3.08 12.58 -1.11
CA LYS A 106 -4.51 12.84 -0.98
C LYS A 106 -5.34 11.69 -1.53
N ILE A 107 -6.57 11.58 -1.01
CA ILE A 107 -7.61 10.69 -1.52
C ILE A 107 -8.75 11.58 -2.01
N VAL A 108 -9.23 11.35 -3.24
CA VAL A 108 -10.30 12.16 -3.82
C VAL A 108 -11.58 12.01 -2.98
N GLY A 109 -12.20 13.13 -2.61
CA GLY A 109 -13.41 13.13 -1.79
C GLY A 109 -13.18 12.97 -0.28
N VAL A 110 -11.95 12.72 0.18
CA VAL A 110 -11.65 12.55 1.61
C VAL A 110 -10.47 13.41 2.04
N ARG A 111 -10.64 14.17 3.14
CA ARG A 111 -9.55 14.97 3.71
C ARG A 111 -8.51 14.07 4.37
N ALA A 112 -7.24 14.23 4.03
CA ALA A 112 -6.13 13.45 4.58
C ALA A 112 -6.11 13.45 6.12
N ASP A 113 -6.32 14.61 6.76
CA ASP A 113 -6.37 14.69 8.23
C ASP A 113 -7.52 13.88 8.83
N SER A 114 -8.65 13.78 8.12
CA SER A 114 -9.79 12.98 8.58
C SER A 114 -9.51 11.48 8.52
N VAL A 115 -8.68 11.04 7.57
CA VAL A 115 -8.19 9.65 7.50
C VAL A 115 -7.25 9.41 8.68
N LYS A 116 -6.22 10.26 8.84
CA LYS A 116 -5.22 10.11 9.90
C LYS A 116 -5.84 10.11 11.30
N ARG A 117 -6.86 10.94 11.56
CA ARG A 117 -7.56 10.98 12.86
C ARG A 117 -8.41 9.74 13.16
N ARG A 118 -8.75 8.94 12.16
CA ARG A 118 -9.60 7.74 12.28
C ARG A 118 -8.80 6.46 12.00
N ALA A 119 -7.49 6.58 11.80
CA ALA A 119 -6.62 5.45 11.63
C ALA A 119 -6.44 4.76 12.98
N GLU A 120 -6.46 3.44 12.97
CA GLU A 120 -6.25 2.60 14.15
C GLU A 120 -4.84 2.01 14.10
N ASP A 121 -4.15 2.04 15.23
CA ASP A 121 -2.89 1.31 15.43
C ASP A 121 -3.26 -0.17 15.72
N VAL A 122 -2.71 -1.12 14.96
CA VAL A 122 -3.05 -2.56 14.98
C VAL A 122 -1.84 -3.45 15.05
#